data_AF-A0A0S6VZP7-F1
#
_entry.id   AF-A0A0S6VZP7-F1
#
_cell.length_a   1.000
_cell.length_b   1.000
_cell.length_c   1.000
_cell.angle_alpha   90.00
_cell.angle_beta   90.00
_cell.angle_gamma   90.00
#
_symmetry.space_group_name_H-M   'P 1'
#
loop_
_entity.id
_entity.type
_entity.pdbx_description
1 polymer ?
#
loop_
_entity_poly.entity_id
_entity_poly.type
_entity_poly.pdbx_seq_one_letter_code
_entity_poly.pdbx_strand_id
1 'polypeptide(L)'
;MLLPQKQAFALLYNMTNKLIAALRQDIVSEKFRRMQRNFRAAPHPTDENLYHYALGWLPEGEAAYIRQHLLFCERCAAEVTRIIGIEQRLAQQIAAAPALDLTDAMATEFWEPQWVGQLATAADIPAQEHTFFLDDGQITLLCRWGQERGSEPAFIWINWESRLNTEQAITIRFIHPETQISRYATSLGSHPTGEATFVSRELGFDPSSERWAVGVTLHPIV
;
A
#
# COMPACT_ATOMS: atom_id res chain seq x y z
N MET A 1 -49.56 12.63 1.98
CA MET A 1 -50.11 11.67 2.96
C MET A 1 -48.97 10.74 3.37
N LEU A 2 -48.25 11.04 4.45
CA LEU A 2 -47.13 10.24 4.94
C LEU A 2 -47.69 9.24 5.95
N LEU A 3 -47.53 7.95 5.71
CA LEU A 3 -47.77 6.94 6.75
C LEU A 3 -46.86 7.27 7.94
N PRO A 4 -47.40 7.34 9.18
CA PRO A 4 -46.60 7.67 10.34
C PRO A 4 -45.51 6.60 10.51
N GLN A 5 -44.25 7.03 10.56
CA GLN A 5 -43.02 6.22 10.61
C GLN A 5 -43.07 5.03 11.58
N LYS A 6 -43.89 5.13 12.64
CA LYS A 6 -44.14 4.05 13.62
C LYS A 6 -44.85 2.82 13.03
N GLN A 7 -45.75 2.99 12.05
CA GLN A 7 -46.45 1.87 11.42
C GLN A 7 -45.54 1.06 10.49
N ALA A 8 -44.58 1.70 9.81
CA ALA A 8 -43.61 1.03 8.95
C ALA A 8 -42.65 0.11 9.75
N PHE A 9 -42.18 0.57 10.92
CA PHE A 9 -41.34 -0.24 11.80
C PHE A 9 -42.08 -1.46 12.38
N ALA A 10 -43.34 -1.30 12.77
CA ALA A 10 -44.14 -2.42 13.30
C ALA A 10 -44.39 -3.51 12.24
N LEU A 11 -44.58 -3.11 10.97
CA LEU A 11 -44.74 -4.04 9.85
C LEU A 11 -43.43 -4.79 9.54
N LEU A 12 -42.30 -4.08 9.48
CA LEU A 12 -40.98 -4.70 9.29
C LEU A 12 -40.67 -5.71 10.39
N TYR A 13 -40.90 -5.34 11.66
CA TYR A 13 -40.65 -6.20 12.81
C TYR A 13 -41.50 -7.48 12.80
N ASN A 14 -42.80 -7.35 12.47
CA ASN A 14 -43.70 -8.50 12.35
C ASN A 14 -43.33 -9.41 11.17
N MET A 15 -42.87 -8.85 10.05
CA MET A 15 -42.36 -9.63 8.92
C MET A 15 -41.09 -10.40 9.28
N THR A 16 -40.13 -9.76 9.95
CA THR A 16 -38.91 -10.44 10.41
C THR A 16 -39.22 -11.57 11.40
N ASN A 17 -40.14 -11.37 12.35
CA ASN A 17 -40.49 -12.41 13.31
C ASN A 17 -41.22 -13.60 12.66
N LYS A 18 -42.12 -13.35 11.70
CA LYS A 18 -42.77 -14.41 10.92
C LYS A 18 -41.77 -15.19 10.07
N LEU A 19 -40.81 -14.50 9.46
CA LEU A 19 -39.73 -15.12 8.70
C LEU A 19 -38.84 -15.99 9.60
N ILE A 20 -38.41 -15.47 10.76
CA ILE A 20 -37.60 -16.22 11.73
C ILE A 20 -38.37 -17.45 12.24
N ALA A 21 -39.67 -17.31 12.53
CA ALA A 21 -40.50 -18.43 12.98
C ALA A 21 -40.65 -19.51 11.90
N ALA A 22 -40.84 -19.13 10.63
CA ALA A 22 -40.89 -20.05 9.50
C ALA A 22 -39.53 -20.77 9.30
N LEU A 23 -38.42 -20.03 9.36
CA LEU A 23 -37.08 -20.60 9.29
C LEU A 23 -36.82 -21.60 10.43
N ARG A 24 -37.30 -21.32 11.64
CA ARG A 24 -37.20 -22.26 12.77
C ARG A 24 -38.00 -23.53 12.54
N GLN A 25 -39.22 -23.44 12.00
CA GLN A 25 -40.02 -24.64 11.68
C GLN A 25 -39.34 -25.51 10.61
N ASP A 26 -38.76 -24.90 9.58
CA ASP A 26 -38.06 -25.63 8.52
C ASP A 26 -36.79 -26.32 9.04
N ILE A 27 -36.06 -25.71 9.99
CA ILE A 27 -34.90 -26.32 10.66
C ILE A 27 -35.28 -27.61 11.41
N VAL A 28 -36.50 -27.69 11.95
CA VAL A 28 -36.98 -28.86 12.70
C VAL A 28 -37.48 -29.96 11.77
N SER A 29 -37.70 -29.68 10.48
CA SER A 29 -38.22 -30.66 9.53
C SER A 29 -37.28 -31.85 9.33
N GLU A 30 -37.84 -33.05 9.14
CA GLU A 30 -37.05 -34.27 8.86
C GLU A 30 -36.26 -34.14 7.55
N LYS A 31 -36.78 -33.37 6.59
CA LYS A 31 -36.09 -33.03 5.34
C LYS A 31 -34.80 -32.26 5.62
N PHE A 32 -34.84 -31.27 6.51
CA PHE A 32 -33.66 -30.50 6.90
C PHE A 32 -32.66 -31.37 7.65
N ARG A 33 -33.11 -32.20 8.60
CA ARG A 33 -32.23 -33.14 9.32
C ARG A 33 -31.55 -34.14 8.39
N ARG A 34 -32.26 -34.64 7.38
CA ARG A 34 -31.69 -35.53 6.36
C ARG A 34 -30.65 -34.79 5.51
N MET A 35 -30.95 -33.57 5.09
CA MET A 35 -30.01 -32.73 4.34
C MET A 35 -28.74 -32.46 5.16
N GLN A 36 -28.89 -32.04 6.42
CA GLN A 36 -27.77 -31.80 7.33
C GLN A 36 -26.90 -33.05 7.53
N ARG A 37 -27.51 -34.24 7.69
CA ARG A 37 -26.77 -35.51 7.78
C ARG A 37 -25.97 -35.80 6.50
N ASN A 38 -26.58 -35.61 5.33
CA ASN A 38 -25.91 -35.82 4.05
C ASN A 38 -24.71 -34.88 3.89
N PHE A 39 -24.85 -33.59 4.24
CA PHE A 39 -23.76 -32.62 4.13
C PHE A 39 -22.65 -32.84 5.15
N ARG A 40 -22.97 -33.29 6.36
CA ARG A 40 -21.96 -33.65 7.37
C ARG A 40 -21.14 -34.89 6.98
N ALA A 41 -21.70 -35.77 6.15
CA ALA A 41 -21.00 -36.94 5.62
C ALA A 41 -20.29 -36.68 4.29
N ALA A 42 -20.63 -35.58 3.59
CA ALA A 42 -19.98 -35.21 2.34
C ALA A 42 -18.52 -34.79 2.58
N PRO A 43 -17.61 -35.05 1.62
CA PRO A 43 -16.24 -34.57 1.71
C PRO A 43 -16.22 -33.03 1.77
N HIS A 44 -15.32 -32.49 2.59
CA HIS A 44 -15.10 -31.05 2.64
C HIS A 44 -14.58 -30.56 1.28
N PRO A 45 -15.00 -29.36 0.83
CA PRO A 45 -14.34 -28.68 -0.27
C PRO A 45 -12.84 -28.51 0.02
N THR A 46 -12.02 -28.53 -1.02
CA THR A 46 -10.59 -28.21 -0.91
C THR A 46 -10.41 -26.75 -0.51
N ASP A 47 -9.26 -26.43 0.10
CA ASP A 47 -8.92 -25.06 0.48
C ASP A 47 -8.92 -24.11 -0.73
N GLU A 48 -8.45 -24.59 -1.89
CA GLU A 48 -8.49 -23.87 -3.16
C GLU A 48 -9.92 -23.50 -3.58
N ASN A 49 -10.88 -24.43 -3.46
CA ASN A 49 -12.27 -24.14 -3.79
C ASN A 49 -12.89 -23.12 -2.82
N LEU A 50 -12.55 -23.18 -1.53
CA LEU A 50 -13.01 -22.19 -0.54
C LEU A 50 -12.42 -20.79 -0.85
N TYR A 51 -11.17 -20.73 -1.30
CA TYR A 51 -10.51 -19.51 -1.74
C TYR A 51 -11.17 -18.92 -3.00
N HIS A 52 -11.35 -19.71 -4.06
CA HIS A 52 -12.04 -19.28 -5.27
C HIS A 52 -13.49 -18.87 -5.00
N TYR A 53 -14.17 -19.56 -4.08
CA TYR A 53 -15.51 -19.17 -3.66
C TYR A 53 -15.51 -17.79 -2.98
N ALA A 54 -14.58 -17.55 -2.05
CA ALA A 54 -14.47 -16.28 -1.33
C ALA A 54 -14.20 -15.09 -2.26
N LEU A 55 -13.45 -15.31 -3.34
CA LEU A 55 -13.13 -14.29 -4.35
C LEU A 55 -14.18 -14.14 -5.46
N GLY A 56 -15.22 -14.99 -5.46
CA GLY A 56 -16.25 -14.99 -6.50
C GLY A 56 -15.77 -15.51 -7.85
N TRP A 57 -14.73 -16.35 -7.87
CA TRP A 57 -14.13 -16.90 -9.09
C TRP A 57 -14.69 -18.27 -9.50
N LEU A 58 -15.50 -18.90 -8.65
CA LEU A 58 -16.13 -20.18 -9.00
C LEU A 58 -17.29 -20.02 -9.99
N PRO A 59 -17.48 -20.97 -10.93
CA PRO A 59 -18.70 -21.10 -11.69
C PRO A 59 -19.92 -21.27 -10.76
N GLU A 60 -21.09 -20.78 -11.20
CA GLU A 60 -22.29 -20.72 -10.35
C GLU A 60 -22.73 -22.10 -9.80
N GLY A 61 -22.53 -23.19 -10.56
CA GLY A 61 -22.83 -24.54 -10.10
C GLY A 61 -21.95 -25.00 -8.92
N GLU A 62 -20.65 -24.69 -8.98
CA GLU A 62 -19.70 -25.00 -7.91
C GLU A 62 -19.89 -24.08 -6.71
N ALA A 63 -20.15 -22.79 -6.97
CA ALA A 63 -20.48 -21.82 -5.93
C ALA A 63 -21.78 -22.22 -5.19
N ALA A 64 -22.79 -22.76 -5.87
CA ALA A 64 -24.01 -23.26 -5.25
C ALA A 64 -23.75 -24.43 -4.31
N TYR A 65 -22.89 -25.38 -4.72
CA TYR A 65 -22.46 -26.48 -3.86
C TYR A 65 -21.76 -25.97 -2.59
N ILE A 66 -20.81 -25.03 -2.73
CA ILE A 66 -20.09 -24.45 -1.58
C ILE A 66 -21.06 -23.71 -0.67
N ARG A 67 -21.93 -22.85 -1.21
CA ARG A 67 -22.99 -22.16 -0.43
C ARG A 67 -23.78 -23.12 0.42
N GLN A 68 -24.21 -24.24 -0.15
CA GLN A 68 -24.98 -25.24 0.58
C GLN A 68 -24.14 -25.95 1.64
N HIS A 69 -22.87 -26.29 1.36
CA HIS A 69 -21.96 -26.88 2.35
C HIS A 69 -21.70 -25.93 3.54
N LEU A 70 -21.50 -24.64 3.29
CA LEU A 70 -21.23 -23.63 4.32
C LEU A 70 -22.39 -23.48 5.32
N LEU A 71 -23.64 -23.75 4.92
CA LEU A 71 -24.80 -23.73 5.83
C LEU A 71 -24.74 -24.79 6.92
N PHE A 72 -23.96 -25.87 6.72
CA PHE A 72 -23.94 -27.02 7.62
C PHE A 72 -22.56 -27.34 8.20
N CYS A 73 -21.51 -26.64 7.75
CA CYS A 73 -20.12 -26.88 8.13
C CYS A 73 -19.47 -25.61 8.69
N GLU A 74 -19.45 -25.50 10.02
CA GLU A 74 -18.86 -24.35 10.74
C GLU A 74 -17.37 -24.15 10.40
N ARG A 75 -16.62 -25.23 10.22
CA ARG A 75 -15.19 -25.17 9.86
C ARG A 75 -14.97 -24.47 8.52
N CYS A 76 -15.69 -24.88 7.47
CA CYS A 76 -15.54 -24.27 6.14
C CYS A 76 -16.08 -22.83 6.13
N ALA A 77 -17.14 -22.54 6.90
CA ALA A 77 -17.65 -21.19 7.04
C ALA A 77 -16.63 -20.24 7.69
N ALA A 78 -16.01 -20.68 8.78
CA ALA A 78 -14.95 -19.92 9.44
C ALA A 78 -13.76 -19.65 8.50
N GLU A 79 -13.38 -20.63 7.68
CA GLU A 79 -12.29 -20.49 6.72
C GLU A 79 -12.60 -19.47 5.62
N VAL A 80 -13.80 -19.52 5.02
CA VAL A 80 -14.23 -18.51 4.04
C VAL A 80 -14.29 -17.11 4.66
N THR A 81 -14.81 -16.96 5.88
CA THR A 81 -14.79 -15.68 6.60
C THR A 81 -13.37 -15.17 6.84
N ARG A 82 -12.43 -16.06 7.19
CA ARG A 82 -11.02 -15.72 7.36
C ARG A 82 -10.39 -15.19 6.07
N ILE A 83 -10.64 -15.86 4.94
CA ILE A 83 -10.14 -15.43 3.62
C ILE A 83 -10.69 -14.05 3.26
N ILE A 84 -12.01 -13.84 3.35
CA ILE A 84 -12.64 -12.54 3.09
C ILE A 84 -12.05 -11.43 3.97
N GLY A 85 -11.81 -11.72 5.25
CA GLY A 85 -11.21 -10.75 6.19
C GLY A 85 -9.74 -10.43 5.90
N ILE A 86 -8.99 -11.34 5.27
CA ILE A 86 -7.63 -11.05 4.79
C ILE A 86 -7.70 -10.12 3.58
N GLU A 87 -8.53 -10.46 2.59
CA GLU A 87 -8.71 -9.66 1.36
C GLU A 87 -9.19 -8.23 1.66
N GLN A 88 -10.16 -8.08 2.56
CA GLN A 88 -10.64 -6.76 2.96
C GLN A 88 -9.55 -5.92 3.63
N ARG A 89 -8.71 -6.52 4.49
CA ARG A 89 -7.59 -5.80 5.11
C ARG A 89 -6.54 -5.41 4.09
N LEU A 90 -6.24 -6.30 3.14
CA LEU A 90 -5.29 -6.00 2.06
C LEU A 90 -5.82 -4.87 1.16
N ALA A 91 -7.08 -4.94 0.76
CA ALA A 91 -7.74 -3.89 -0.02
C ALA A 91 -7.76 -2.55 0.73
N GLN A 92 -8.01 -2.56 2.04
CA GLN A 92 -7.92 -1.36 2.89
C GLN A 92 -6.48 -0.82 2.96
N GLN A 93 -5.47 -1.68 3.08
CA GLN A 93 -4.07 -1.26 3.07
C GLN A 93 -3.68 -0.64 1.71
N ILE A 94 -4.14 -1.21 0.60
CA ILE A 94 -3.91 -0.67 -0.74
C ILE A 94 -4.64 0.67 -0.92
N ALA A 95 -5.89 0.77 -0.47
CA ALA A 95 -6.67 2.00 -0.57
C ALA A 95 -6.20 3.11 0.38
N ALA A 96 -5.63 2.74 1.53
CA ALA A 96 -5.04 3.66 2.51
C ALA A 96 -3.57 3.98 2.21
N ALA A 97 -2.90 3.19 1.36
CA ALA A 97 -1.63 3.60 0.80
C ALA A 97 -1.88 4.92 0.07
N PRO A 98 -1.04 5.96 0.30
CA PRO A 98 -1.12 7.16 -0.52
C PRO A 98 -1.11 6.70 -1.97
N ALA A 99 -2.07 7.16 -2.77
CA ALA A 99 -2.07 6.89 -4.19
C ALA A 99 -0.66 7.21 -4.65
N LEU A 100 0.09 6.16 -5.02
CA LEU A 100 1.38 6.37 -5.66
C LEU A 100 1.00 7.17 -6.88
N ASP A 101 1.30 8.46 -6.84
CA ASP A 101 1.09 9.33 -7.96
C ASP A 101 2.07 8.83 -9.01
N LEU A 102 1.61 7.88 -9.82
CA LEU A 102 2.35 7.31 -10.94
C LEU A 102 2.54 8.38 -12.04
N THR A 103 1.88 9.54 -11.89
CA THR A 103 2.10 10.73 -12.72
C THR A 103 3.09 11.72 -12.12
N ASP A 104 3.56 11.50 -10.89
CA ASP A 104 4.72 12.20 -10.34
C ASP A 104 5.93 11.72 -11.12
N ALA A 105 6.26 12.50 -12.16
CA ALA A 105 7.24 12.24 -13.20
C ALA A 105 8.34 11.31 -12.67
N MET A 106 8.32 10.05 -13.11
CA MET A 106 9.42 9.15 -12.80
C MET A 106 10.69 9.88 -13.21
N ALA A 107 11.56 10.19 -12.25
CA ALA A 107 12.84 10.79 -12.57
C ALA A 107 13.46 9.91 -13.66
N THR A 108 13.72 10.50 -14.82
CA THR A 108 14.24 9.78 -15.98
C THR A 108 15.63 9.22 -15.72
N GLU A 109 16.30 9.77 -14.72
CA GLU A 109 17.64 9.44 -14.30
C GLU A 109 17.73 9.37 -12.77
N PHE A 110 18.49 8.38 -12.29
CA PHE A 110 18.90 8.26 -10.90
C PHE A 110 20.42 8.22 -10.83
N TRP A 111 20.98 8.99 -9.91
CA TRP A 111 22.42 9.05 -9.68
C TRP A 111 22.77 8.36 -8.37
N GLU A 112 23.64 7.35 -8.42
CA GLU A 112 24.24 6.71 -7.24
C GLU A 112 25.64 7.32 -7.01
N PRO A 113 25.83 8.19 -5.99
CA PRO A 113 27.15 8.72 -5.69
C PRO A 113 28.14 7.58 -5.37
N GLN A 114 29.40 7.76 -5.76
CA GLN A 114 30.44 6.74 -5.57
C GLN A 114 30.63 6.44 -4.07
N TRP A 115 30.76 5.17 -3.70
CA TRP A 115 30.94 4.70 -2.31
C TRP A 115 29.71 4.78 -1.40
N VAL A 116 28.53 5.14 -1.92
CA VAL A 116 27.30 5.05 -1.14
C VAL A 116 27.05 3.60 -0.68
N GLY A 117 26.71 3.43 0.60
CA GLY A 117 26.51 2.14 1.24
C GLY A 117 27.78 1.29 1.42
N GLN A 118 28.96 1.86 1.16
CA GLN A 118 30.24 1.20 1.42
C GLN A 118 30.82 1.70 2.75
N LEU A 119 31.47 0.79 3.50
CA LEU A 119 32.20 1.11 4.73
C LEU A 119 33.47 1.94 4.39
N ALA A 120 33.28 3.20 4.07
CA ALA A 120 34.35 4.19 3.96
C ALA A 120 34.43 4.98 5.28
N THR A 121 35.64 5.22 5.76
CA THR A 121 35.85 6.14 6.89
C THR A 121 35.37 7.53 6.48
N ALA A 122 34.31 8.05 7.12
CA ALA A 122 33.64 9.29 6.70
C ALA A 122 34.51 10.56 6.68
N ALA A 123 35.79 10.47 7.07
CA ALA A 123 36.75 11.57 6.92
C ALA A 123 37.20 11.77 5.47
N ASP A 124 37.02 10.78 4.59
CA ASP A 124 37.70 10.74 3.28
C ASP A 124 36.75 10.83 2.07
N ILE A 125 35.43 10.93 2.25
CA ILE A 125 34.49 10.99 1.13
C ILE A 125 34.44 12.42 0.59
N PRO A 126 35.01 12.71 -0.60
CA PRO A 126 34.90 14.03 -1.21
C PRO A 126 33.45 14.33 -1.60
N ALA A 127 33.10 15.62 -1.66
CA ALA A 127 31.85 16.02 -2.29
C ALA A 127 31.86 15.57 -3.75
N GLN A 128 30.73 15.06 -4.23
CA GLN A 128 30.57 14.57 -5.60
C GLN A 128 29.54 15.41 -6.31
N GLU A 129 29.80 15.69 -7.59
CA GLU A 129 28.96 16.53 -8.42
C GLU A 129 28.31 15.68 -9.50
N HIS A 130 27.03 15.93 -9.76
CA HIS A 130 26.28 15.32 -10.87
C HIS A 130 25.32 16.32 -11.48
N THR A 131 25.16 16.28 -12.80
CA THR A 131 24.22 17.15 -13.51
C THR A 131 23.13 16.31 -14.14
N PHE A 132 21.89 16.55 -13.70
CA PHE A 132 20.68 15.98 -14.27
C PHE A 132 20.26 16.80 -15.48
N PHE A 133 20.05 16.14 -16.62
CA PHE A 133 19.52 16.76 -17.82
C PHE A 133 18.03 16.43 -17.92
N LEU A 134 17.20 17.47 -17.85
CA LEU A 134 15.73 17.38 -17.83
C LEU A 134 15.18 18.03 -19.10
N ASP A 135 13.92 17.76 -19.43
CA ASP A 135 13.28 18.35 -20.62
C ASP A 135 13.25 19.90 -20.55
N ASP A 136 13.19 20.46 -19.34
CA ASP A 136 13.11 21.91 -19.10
C ASP A 136 14.45 22.56 -18.69
N GLY A 137 15.59 21.87 -18.82
CA GLY A 137 16.90 22.43 -18.51
C GLY A 137 17.81 21.47 -17.77
N GLN A 138 18.64 21.98 -16.86
CA GLN A 138 19.56 21.15 -16.08
C GLN A 138 19.62 21.54 -14.62
N ILE A 139 19.89 20.56 -13.76
CA ILE A 139 20.14 20.75 -12.33
C ILE A 139 21.46 20.09 -11.98
N THR A 140 22.40 20.87 -11.46
CA THR A 140 23.67 20.38 -10.92
C THR A 140 23.54 20.22 -9.42
N LEU A 141 23.78 19.01 -8.92
CA LEU A 141 23.83 18.69 -7.50
C LEU A 141 25.25 18.42 -7.06
N LEU A 142 25.64 19.03 -5.95
CA LEU A 142 26.83 18.68 -5.18
C LEU A 142 26.37 17.94 -3.91
N CYS A 143 26.83 16.71 -3.73
CA CYS A 143 26.41 15.83 -2.67
C CYS A 143 27.58 15.43 -1.76
N ARG A 144 27.34 15.41 -0.45
CA ARG A 144 28.23 14.84 0.56
C ARG A 144 27.41 14.08 1.59
N TRP A 145 27.94 13.00 2.14
CA TRP A 145 27.32 12.29 3.27
C TRP A 145 28.35 11.96 4.33
N GLY A 146 27.87 11.67 5.53
CA GLY A 146 28.70 11.34 6.67
C GLY A 146 28.04 10.33 7.60
N GLN A 147 28.87 9.57 8.30
CA GLN A 147 28.45 8.62 9.33
C GLN A 147 28.11 9.33 10.64
N GLU A 148 27.40 8.64 11.52
CA GLU A 148 27.15 9.11 12.88
C GLU A 148 28.47 9.28 13.66
N ARG A 149 28.63 10.43 14.34
CA ARG A 149 29.81 10.73 15.16
C ARG A 149 29.40 11.26 16.52
N GLY A 150 29.54 10.43 17.54
CA GLY A 150 29.17 10.79 18.90
C GLY A 150 27.66 11.02 19.02
N SER A 151 27.24 12.28 19.16
CA SER A 151 25.83 12.67 19.21
C SER A 151 25.28 13.19 17.87
N GLU A 152 26.13 13.36 16.86
CA GLU A 152 25.73 13.88 15.55
C GLU A 152 25.26 12.72 14.66
N PRO A 153 23.98 12.71 14.21
CA PRO A 153 23.45 11.63 13.38
C PRO A 153 24.14 11.61 12.00
N ALA A 154 24.15 10.42 11.36
CA ALA A 154 24.53 10.31 9.95
C ALA A 154 23.68 11.25 9.07
N PHE A 155 24.25 11.80 8.01
CA PHE A 155 23.60 12.85 7.21
C PHE A 155 23.91 12.76 5.72
N ILE A 156 23.04 13.38 4.92
CA ILE A 156 23.27 13.75 3.51
C ILE A 156 23.17 15.27 3.42
N TRP A 157 24.19 15.93 2.89
CA TRP A 157 24.19 17.35 2.54
C TRP A 157 24.14 17.47 1.01
N ILE A 158 23.21 18.28 0.52
CA ILE A 158 23.04 18.60 -0.89
C ILE A 158 23.13 20.11 -1.06
N ASN A 159 23.92 20.54 -2.04
CA ASN A 159 23.86 21.88 -2.62
C ASN A 159 23.41 21.74 -4.07
N TRP A 160 22.60 22.67 -4.55
CA TRP A 160 22.10 22.63 -5.94
C TRP A 160 22.22 23.98 -6.64
N GLU A 161 22.40 23.90 -7.95
CA GLU A 161 22.24 24.99 -8.91
C GLU A 161 21.37 24.49 -10.06
N SER A 162 20.27 25.18 -10.33
CA SER A 162 19.35 24.88 -11.42
C SER A 162 19.42 25.95 -12.50
N ARG A 163 19.38 25.50 -13.75
CA ARG A 163 19.25 26.31 -14.95
C ARG A 163 18.06 25.79 -15.74
N LEU A 164 16.87 26.03 -15.19
CA LEU A 164 15.59 25.66 -15.77
C LEU A 164 15.05 26.80 -16.64
N ASN A 165 14.30 26.47 -17.69
CA ASN A 165 13.68 27.47 -18.57
C ASN A 165 12.36 28.01 -17.98
N THR A 166 11.71 27.25 -17.10
CA THR A 166 10.47 27.66 -16.42
C THR A 166 10.61 27.57 -14.90
N GLU A 167 9.83 28.38 -14.18
CA GLU A 167 9.76 28.30 -12.71
C GLU A 167 8.99 27.04 -12.30
N GLN A 168 9.72 26.04 -11.84
CA GLN A 168 9.18 24.78 -11.33
C GLN A 168 9.72 24.51 -9.93
N ALA A 169 8.93 23.82 -9.11
CA ALA A 169 9.38 23.33 -7.82
C ALA A 169 10.26 22.09 -8.02
N ILE A 170 11.44 22.10 -7.41
CA ILE A 170 12.40 20.99 -7.44
C ILE A 170 12.08 20.07 -6.27
N THR A 171 11.97 18.77 -6.54
CA THR A 171 11.85 17.72 -5.53
C THR A 171 13.05 16.79 -5.64
N ILE A 172 13.68 16.50 -4.50
CA ILE A 172 14.72 15.46 -4.40
C ILE A 172 14.12 14.21 -3.78
N ARG A 173 14.47 13.06 -4.35
CA ARG A 173 14.09 11.73 -3.87
C ARG A 173 15.33 10.92 -3.58
N PHE A 174 15.40 10.32 -2.40
CA PHE A 174 16.35 9.26 -2.10
C PHE A 174 15.65 7.91 -2.28
N ILE A 175 16.19 7.09 -3.16
CA ILE A 175 15.61 5.80 -3.55
C ILE A 175 16.60 4.66 -3.30
N HIS A 176 16.09 3.43 -3.21
CA HIS A 176 16.97 2.26 -3.30
C HIS A 176 17.36 2.01 -4.77
N PRO A 177 18.65 1.89 -5.12
CA PRO A 177 19.09 1.85 -6.52
C PRO A 177 18.52 0.66 -7.31
N GLU A 178 18.41 -0.51 -6.67
CA GLU A 178 17.95 -1.73 -7.36
C GLU A 178 16.43 -1.87 -7.47
N THR A 179 15.68 -1.50 -6.43
CA THR A 179 14.22 -1.65 -6.39
C THR A 179 13.48 -0.40 -6.84
N GLN A 180 14.19 0.73 -6.96
CA GLN A 180 13.65 2.06 -7.24
C GLN A 180 12.56 2.51 -6.26
N ILE A 181 12.45 1.85 -5.10
CA ILE A 181 11.50 2.23 -4.06
C ILE A 181 11.99 3.52 -3.40
N SER A 182 11.12 4.52 -3.38
CA SER A 182 11.36 5.80 -2.69
C SER A 182 11.46 5.58 -1.19
N ARG A 183 12.59 5.98 -0.60
CA ARG A 183 12.82 5.91 0.84
C ARG A 183 12.49 7.23 1.53
N TYR A 184 12.83 8.34 0.89
CA TYR A 184 12.54 9.68 1.37
C TYR A 184 12.37 10.63 0.17
N ALA A 185 11.50 11.63 0.30
CA ALA A 185 11.29 12.66 -0.72
C ALA A 185 11.00 13.99 -0.04
N THR A 186 11.52 15.07 -0.61
CA THR A 186 11.31 16.42 -0.08
C THR A 186 11.36 17.47 -1.18
N SER A 187 10.57 18.53 -1.03
CA SER A 187 10.58 19.67 -1.94
C SER A 187 11.65 20.66 -1.49
N LEU A 188 12.50 21.06 -2.44
CA LEU A 188 13.49 22.13 -2.27
C LEU A 188 12.93 23.52 -2.64
N GLY A 189 11.65 23.59 -3.03
CA GLY A 189 11.01 24.81 -3.52
C GLY A 189 11.43 25.17 -4.95
N SER A 190 11.27 26.44 -5.33
CA SER A 190 11.53 26.95 -6.68
C SER A 190 12.81 27.78 -6.80
N HIS A 191 13.67 27.75 -5.77
CA HIS A 191 14.88 28.55 -5.77
C HIS A 191 15.94 27.97 -6.71
N PRO A 192 16.58 28.81 -7.55
CA PRO A 192 17.54 28.33 -8.52
C PRO A 192 18.85 27.83 -7.89
N THR A 193 19.11 28.20 -6.64
CA THR A 193 20.24 27.69 -5.87
C THR A 193 19.81 27.47 -4.43
N GLY A 194 20.48 26.56 -3.74
CA GLY A 194 20.28 26.38 -2.31
C GLY A 194 21.10 25.23 -1.75
N GLU A 195 20.90 24.98 -0.46
CA GLU A 195 21.50 23.86 0.24
C GLU A 195 20.53 23.28 1.27
N ALA A 196 20.64 21.98 1.52
CA ALA A 196 19.84 21.24 2.49
C ALA A 196 20.67 20.13 3.13
N THR A 197 20.42 19.89 4.42
CA THR A 197 21.00 18.76 5.17
C THR A 197 19.89 17.87 5.69
N PHE A 198 19.97 16.58 5.37
CA PHE A 198 19.01 15.56 5.80
C PHE A 198 19.70 14.59 6.74
N VAL A 199 19.14 14.39 7.92
CA VAL A 199 19.72 13.48 8.93
C VAL A 199 19.03 12.11 8.90
N SER A 200 19.74 11.06 9.25
CA SER A 200 19.26 9.65 9.23
C SER A 200 17.91 9.45 9.93
N ARG A 201 17.66 10.16 11.04
CA ARG A 201 16.38 10.09 11.77
C ARG A 201 15.20 10.60 10.95
N GLU A 202 15.44 11.58 10.09
CA GLU A 202 14.44 12.12 9.16
C GLU A 202 14.34 11.26 7.90
N LEU A 203 15.47 10.81 7.38
CA LEU A 203 15.56 9.97 6.18
C LEU A 203 14.90 8.59 6.37
N GLY A 204 14.89 8.05 7.59
CA GLY A 204 14.40 6.70 7.89
C GLY A 204 15.36 5.59 7.45
N PHE A 205 16.60 5.94 7.06
CA PHE A 205 17.68 5.01 6.73
C PHE A 205 19.04 5.63 7.10
N ASP A 206 20.08 4.81 7.23
CA ASP A 206 21.44 5.29 7.48
C ASP A 206 22.18 5.52 6.15
N PRO A 207 22.44 6.79 5.76
CA PRO A 207 23.08 7.09 4.47
C PRO A 207 24.54 6.67 4.37
N SER A 208 25.18 6.31 5.48
CA SER A 208 26.57 5.85 5.52
C SER A 208 26.73 4.34 5.35
N SER A 209 25.72 3.56 5.76
CA SER A 209 25.78 2.09 5.70
C SER A 209 24.85 1.47 4.66
N GLU A 210 23.81 2.19 4.21
CA GLU A 210 22.85 1.68 3.25
C GLU A 210 23.07 2.28 1.86
N ARG A 211 22.73 1.50 0.82
CA ARG A 211 22.78 1.99 -0.57
C ARG A 211 21.57 2.86 -0.88
N TRP A 212 21.82 3.96 -1.58
CA TRP A 212 20.80 4.88 -2.05
C TRP A 212 21.24 5.57 -3.34
N ALA A 213 20.27 6.09 -4.09
CA ALA A 213 20.48 6.96 -5.24
C ALA A 213 19.63 8.23 -5.10
N VAL A 214 20.05 9.30 -5.77
CA VAL A 214 19.32 10.57 -5.86
C VAL A 214 18.54 10.61 -7.17
N GLY A 215 17.25 10.89 -7.08
CA GLY A 215 16.43 11.31 -8.21
C GLY A 215 16.00 12.76 -8.04
N VAL A 216 15.88 13.47 -9.15
CA VAL A 216 15.34 14.84 -9.20
C VAL A 216 14.09 14.85 -10.05
N THR A 217 13.01 15.43 -9.53
CA THR A 217 11.75 15.63 -10.25
C THR A 217 11.35 17.10 -10.20
N LEU A 218 10.64 17.56 -11.22
CA LEU A 218 10.11 18.91 -11.28
C LEU A 218 8.58 18.87 -11.21
N HIS A 219 7.99 19.82 -10.50
CA HIS A 219 6.55 19.95 -10.38
C HIS A 219 6.12 21.40 -10.68
N PRO A 220 4.96 21.61 -11.32
CA PRO A 220 4.39 22.93 -11.46
C PRO A 220 4.17 23.59 -10.09
N ILE A 221 4.48 24.89 -9.99
CA ILE A 221 4.14 25.69 -8.81
C ILE A 221 2.63 26.00 -8.89
N VAL A 222 1.87 25.53 -7.91
CA VAL A 222 0.41 25.77 -7.80
C VAL A 222 0.13 26.94 -6.87
#